data_AF-A0A293NHY2-F1
#
_entry.id   AF-A0A293NHY2-F1
#
_cell.length_a   1.000
_cell.length_b   1.000
_cell.length_c   1.000
_cell.angle_alpha   90.00
_cell.angle_beta   90.00
_cell.angle_gamma   90.00
#
_symmetry.space_group_name_H-M   'P 1'
#
loop_
_entity.id
_entity.type
_entity.pdbx_description
1 polymer ?
#
loop_
_entity_poly.entity_id
_entity_poly.type
_entity_poly.pdbx_seq_one_letter_code
_entity_poly.pdbx_strand_id
1 'polypeptide(L)'
;MAPKKKPFSQLRKSAKAYRLSPESRAKKNAAQRKRNKTTENKKYRAELNRARRKAGQYGKGGKDFSHTKSGRIVRENPTTNRARNRGRK
;
A
#
# COMPACT_ATOMS: atom_id res chain seq x y z
N MET A 1 0.53 17.42 15.59
CA MET A 1 1.37 18.11 14.59
C MET A 1 1.76 17.14 13.49
N ALA A 2 1.61 17.50 12.20
CA ALA A 2 2.04 16.61 11.12
C ALA A 2 3.57 16.43 11.15
N PRO A 3 4.10 15.22 10.89
CA PRO A 3 5.54 15.00 10.90
C PRO A 3 6.24 15.87 9.85
N LYS A 4 7.40 16.43 10.21
CA LYS A 4 8.22 17.26 9.31
C LYS A 4 8.55 16.49 8.03
N LYS A 5 8.52 17.17 6.88
CA LYS A 5 8.86 16.57 5.59
C LYS A 5 10.30 16.07 5.62
N LYS A 6 10.52 14.82 5.24
CA LYS A 6 11.87 14.25 5.15
C LYS A 6 12.71 14.98 4.09
N PRO A 7 14.03 15.18 4.33
CA PRO A 7 14.93 15.77 3.34
C PRO A 7 15.04 14.87 2.11
N PHE A 8 15.35 15.47 0.95
CA PHE A 8 15.36 14.76 -0.34
C PHE A 8 16.33 13.56 -0.34
N SER A 9 17.50 13.69 0.31
CA SER A 9 18.51 12.64 0.45
C SER A 9 17.96 11.36 1.08
N GLN A 10 17.09 11.49 2.09
CA GLN A 10 16.48 10.38 2.83
C GLN A 10 15.25 9.76 2.13
N LEU A 11 14.82 10.29 0.98
CA LEU A 11 13.68 9.76 0.24
C LEU A 11 14.07 8.54 -0.60
N ARG A 12 13.19 7.53 -0.63
CA ARG A 12 13.33 6.39 -1.54
C ARG A 12 13.07 6.82 -2.99
N LYS A 13 13.61 6.09 -3.97
CA LYS A 13 13.55 6.40 -5.42
C LYS A 13 12.17 6.85 -5.91
N SER A 14 11.11 6.12 -5.55
CA SER A 14 9.74 6.50 -5.96
C SER A 14 9.27 7.81 -5.33
N ALA A 15 9.57 8.05 -4.04
CA ALA A 15 9.23 9.29 -3.37
C ALA A 15 9.97 10.50 -3.98
N LYS A 16 11.24 10.33 -4.39
CA LYS A 16 12.00 11.33 -5.16
C LYS A 16 11.32 11.62 -6.49
N ALA A 17 11.03 10.59 -7.29
CA ALA A 17 10.39 10.75 -8.61
C ALA A 17 9.08 11.53 -8.54
N TYR A 18 8.24 11.23 -7.55
CA TYR A 18 6.97 11.93 -7.36
C TYR A 18 7.09 13.33 -6.76
N ARG A 19 8.22 13.67 -6.13
CA ARG A 19 8.51 15.02 -5.66
C ARG A 19 9.02 15.89 -6.82
N LEU A 20 9.72 15.29 -7.78
CA LEU A 20 10.18 15.94 -9.00
C LEU A 20 9.07 16.09 -10.04
N SER A 21 8.14 15.13 -10.14
CA SER A 21 6.99 15.18 -11.06
C SER A 21 5.66 15.16 -10.30
N PRO A 22 5.06 16.35 -10.05
CA PRO A 22 3.75 16.45 -9.39
C PRO A 22 2.63 15.84 -10.24
N GLU A 23 2.72 15.91 -11.57
CA GLU A 23 1.74 15.31 -12.48
C GLU A 23 1.70 13.78 -12.37
N SER A 24 2.86 13.12 -12.34
CA SER A 24 2.94 11.67 -12.12
C SER A 24 2.32 11.26 -10.79
N ARG A 25 2.50 12.08 -9.75
CA ARG A 25 1.83 11.89 -8.46
C ARG A 25 0.32 12.05 -8.59
N ALA A 26 -0.16 13.08 -9.28
CA ALA A 26 -1.58 13.34 -9.48
C ALA A 26 -2.26 12.19 -10.23
N LYS A 27 -1.67 11.73 -11.36
CA LYS A 27 -2.16 10.60 -12.15
C LYS A 27 -2.28 9.33 -11.31
N LYS A 28 -1.25 9.01 -10.53
CA LYS A 28 -1.28 7.86 -9.61
C LYS A 28 -2.38 8.00 -8.56
N ASN A 29 -2.50 9.17 -7.94
CA ASN A 29 -3.53 9.41 -6.92
C ASN A 29 -4.93 9.30 -7.51
N ALA A 30 -5.15 9.79 -8.73
CA ALA A 30 -6.42 9.65 -9.44
C ALA A 30 -6.78 8.18 -9.69
N ALA A 31 -5.84 7.37 -10.21
CA ALA A 31 -6.02 5.93 -10.40
C ALA A 31 -6.33 5.20 -9.07
N GLN A 32 -5.60 5.54 -8.00
CA GLN A 32 -5.84 4.96 -6.67
C GLN A 32 -7.21 5.36 -6.11
N ARG A 33 -7.65 6.61 -6.31
CA ARG A 33 -8.99 7.07 -5.90
C ARG A 33 -10.08 6.27 -6.61
N LYS A 34 -9.97 6.09 -7.94
CA LYS A 34 -10.91 5.28 -8.72
C LYS A 34 -10.97 3.84 -8.18
N ARG A 35 -9.82 3.18 -8.00
CA ARG A 35 -9.74 1.82 -7.41
C ARG A 35 -10.31 1.76 -5.99
N ASN A 36 -10.10 2.77 -5.16
CA ASN A 36 -10.60 2.78 -3.77
C ASN A 36 -12.11 3.00 -3.66
N LYS A 37 -12.77 3.50 -4.72
CA LYS A 37 -14.23 3.64 -4.76
C LYS A 37 -14.95 2.32 -5.04
N THR A 38 -14.31 1.36 -5.68
CA THR A 38 -14.96 0.09 -6.08
C THR A 38 -15.37 -0.74 -4.87
N THR A 39 -16.54 -1.39 -4.96
CA THR A 39 -17.10 -2.25 -3.91
C THR A 39 -16.19 -3.43 -3.63
N GLU A 40 -15.63 -4.04 -4.68
CA GLU A 40 -14.65 -5.13 -4.58
C GLU A 40 -13.45 -4.73 -3.72
N ASN A 41 -12.81 -3.59 -4.01
CA ASN A 41 -11.63 -3.17 -3.26
C ASN A 41 -11.99 -2.72 -1.83
N LYS A 42 -13.20 -2.21 -1.59
CA LYS A 42 -13.71 -1.97 -0.22
C LYS A 42 -13.84 -3.28 0.56
N LYS A 43 -14.46 -4.31 -0.03
CA LYS A 43 -14.58 -5.67 0.58
C LYS A 43 -13.21 -6.28 0.85
N TYR A 44 -12.32 -6.24 -0.14
CA TYR A 44 -10.93 -6.69 -0.04
C TYR A 44 -10.21 -6.04 1.15
N ARG A 45 -10.32 -4.72 1.31
CA ARG A 45 -9.71 -4.00 2.45
C ARG A 45 -10.38 -4.34 3.78
N ALA A 46 -11.69 -4.55 3.80
CA ALA A 46 -12.42 -4.92 5.01
C ALA A 46 -11.96 -6.27 5.56
N GLU A 47 -11.76 -7.27 4.69
CA GLU A 47 -11.24 -8.59 5.06
C GLU A 47 -9.83 -8.52 5.63
N LEU A 48 -8.92 -7.80 4.95
CA LEU A 48 -7.56 -7.60 5.44
C LEU A 48 -7.53 -6.88 6.78
N ASN A 49 -8.37 -5.86 6.96
CA ASN A 49 -8.50 -5.16 8.23
C ASN A 49 -9.05 -6.08 9.34
N ARG A 50 -10.02 -6.95 9.03
CA ARG A 50 -10.53 -7.96 9.97
C ARG A 50 -9.42 -8.92 10.38
N ALA A 51 -8.62 -9.41 9.45
CA ALA A 51 -7.46 -10.25 9.75
C ALA A 51 -6.43 -9.52 10.62
N ARG A 52 -6.13 -8.25 10.35
CA ARG A 52 -5.22 -7.43 11.18
C ARG A 52 -5.76 -7.22 12.60
N ARG A 53 -7.07 -7.00 12.75
CA ARG A 53 -7.72 -6.85 14.06
C ARG A 53 -7.66 -8.16 14.85
N LYS A 54 -8.03 -9.28 14.22
CA LYS A 54 -7.91 -10.63 14.83
C LYS A 54 -6.49 -10.93 15.29
N ALA A 55 -5.49 -10.46 14.56
CA ALA A 55 -4.08 -10.62 14.90
C ALA A 55 -3.56 -9.62 15.96
N GLY A 56 -4.38 -8.67 16.45
CA GLY A 56 -3.93 -7.61 17.37
C GLY A 56 -2.93 -6.61 16.77
N GLN A 57 -2.79 -6.58 15.44
CA GLN A 57 -1.82 -5.76 14.70
C GLN A 57 -2.46 -4.57 13.99
N TYR A 58 -3.75 -4.32 14.21
CA TYR A 58 -4.43 -3.17 13.63
C TYR A 58 -3.84 -1.87 14.20
N GLY A 59 -3.47 -0.93 13.34
CA GLY A 59 -2.83 0.35 13.75
C GLY A 59 -1.34 0.26 14.13
N LYS A 60 -0.78 -0.92 14.38
CA LYS A 60 0.60 -1.10 14.91
C LYS A 60 1.71 -1.21 13.85
N GLY A 61 1.42 -0.95 12.57
CA GLY A 61 2.40 -1.14 11.48
C GLY A 61 2.74 -2.63 11.24
N GLY A 62 3.97 -2.93 10.81
CA GLY A 62 4.46 -4.31 10.68
C GLY A 62 4.16 -5.01 9.33
N LYS A 63 4.15 -6.35 9.37
CA LYS A 63 3.96 -7.21 8.20
C LYS A 63 2.63 -6.92 7.49
N ASP A 64 2.64 -7.03 6.17
CA ASP A 64 1.44 -6.85 5.34
C ASP A 64 0.62 -8.15 5.37
N PHE A 65 -0.71 -8.02 5.32
CA PHE A 65 -1.61 -9.15 5.10
C PHE A 65 -2.05 -9.13 3.65
N SER A 66 -1.98 -10.26 2.96
CA SER A 66 -2.28 -10.41 1.53
C SER A 66 -3.11 -11.66 1.29
N HIS A 67 -4.00 -11.61 0.30
CA HIS A 67 -4.67 -12.80 -0.22
C HIS A 67 -3.72 -13.59 -1.12
N THR A 68 -3.65 -14.89 -0.91
CA THR A 68 -3.01 -15.84 -1.82
C THR A 68 -3.94 -16.15 -3.00
N LYS A 69 -3.39 -16.78 -4.05
CA LYS A 69 -4.18 -17.30 -5.17
C LYS A 69 -5.28 -18.28 -4.72
N SER A 70 -5.05 -18.98 -3.61
CA SER A 70 -6.00 -19.92 -3.00
C SER A 70 -7.03 -19.26 -2.08
N GLY A 71 -7.09 -17.92 -2.03
CA GLY A 71 -8.06 -17.17 -1.23
C GLY A 71 -7.74 -17.05 0.26
N ARG A 72 -6.62 -17.61 0.73
CA ARG A 72 -6.19 -17.52 2.13
C ARG A 72 -5.50 -16.19 2.39
N ILE A 73 -5.62 -15.66 3.61
CA ILE A 73 -4.88 -14.47 4.02
C ILE A 73 -3.58 -14.90 4.70
N VAL A 74 -2.45 -14.47 4.16
CA VAL A 74 -1.11 -14.73 4.70
C VAL A 74 -0.46 -13.44 5.20
N ARG A 75 0.49 -13.59 6.13
CA ARG A 75 1.28 -12.48 6.68
C ARG A 75 2.66 -12.48 6.03
N GLU A 76 3.00 -11.41 5.33
CA GLU A 76 4.21 -11.33 4.51
C GLU A 76 5.02 -10.07 4.79
N ASN A 77 6.31 -10.12 4.46
CA ASN A 77 7.16 -8.94 4.51
C ASN A 77 6.66 -7.89 3.49
N PRO A 78 6.48 -6.61 3.88
CA PRO A 78 5.94 -5.58 2.98
C PRO A 78 6.77 -5.37 1.73
N THR A 79 8.08 -5.54 1.81
CA THR A 79 9.00 -5.39 0.68
C THR A 79 8.77 -6.46 -0.37
N THR A 80 8.69 -7.73 0.03
CA THR A 80 8.48 -8.86 -0.89
C THR A 80 7.09 -8.82 -1.49
N ASN A 81 6.05 -8.62 -0.67
CA ASN A 81 4.66 -8.54 -1.16
C ASN A 81 4.47 -7.41 -2.17
N ARG A 82 4.96 -6.20 -1.87
CA ARG A 82 4.80 -5.04 -2.76
C ARG A 82 5.68 -5.11 -4.00
N ALA A 83 6.76 -5.90 -4.00
CA ALA A 83 7.62 -6.10 -5.16
C ALA A 83 7.07 -7.17 -6.12
N ARG A 84 6.31 -8.15 -5.64
CA ARG A 84 5.76 -9.27 -6.43
C ARG A 84 5.02 -8.85 -7.71
N ASN A 85 4.35 -7.70 -7.68
CA ASN A 85 3.60 -7.16 -8.83
C ASN A 85 4.29 -5.96 -9.51
N ARG A 86 5.53 -5.62 -9.12
CA ARG A 86 6.32 -4.56 -9.78
C ARG A 86 7.21 -5.21 -10.83
N GLY A 87 6.74 -5.28 -12.07
CA GLY A 87 7.54 -5.81 -13.19
C GLY A 87 6.77 -6.70 -14.17
N ARG A 88 5.52 -7.06 -13.88
CA ARG A 88 4.65 -7.71 -14.86
C ARG A 88 4.17 -6.62 -15.82
N LYS A 89 4.84 -6.52 -16.97
CA LYS A 89 4.35 -5.82 -18.15
C LYS A 89 3.20 -6.62 -18.76
#